data_AF-A0A355YS80-F1
#
_entry.id   AF-A0A355YS80-F1
#
_cell.length_a   1.000
_cell.length_b   1.000
_cell.length_c   1.000
_cell.angle_alpha   90.00
_cell.angle_beta   90.00
_cell.angle_gamma   90.00
#
_symmetry.space_group_name_H-M   'P 1'
#
loop_
_entity.id
_entity.type
_entity.pdbx_description
1 polymer ?
#
loop_
_entity_poly.entity_id
_entity_poly.type
_entity_poly.pdbx_seq_one_letter_code
_entity_poly.pdbx_strand_id
1 'polypeptide(L)' 'MSKLTHINDKGDAQMVDVSDKAITTRIAVAKSVVLMQPSTLELITSGQHKKGDVLAVARIAGIQAAKKCA' A
#
# COMPACT_ATOMS: atom_id res chain seq x y z
N MET A 1 -29.19 -3.28 -6.66
CA MET A 1 -27.89 -3.18 -5.96
C MET A 1 -26.83 -3.87 -6.82
N SER A 2 -25.63 -3.30 -6.94
CA SER A 2 -24.53 -3.93 -7.67
C SER A 2 -24.05 -5.20 -6.95
N LYS A 3 -23.96 -6.33 -7.65
CA LYS A 3 -23.42 -7.59 -7.11
C LYS A 3 -21.95 -7.40 -6.73
N LEU A 4 -21.56 -7.85 -5.53
CA LEU A 4 -20.16 -7.86 -5.09
C LEU A 4 -19.40 -8.95 -5.88
N THR A 5 -18.21 -8.64 -6.39
CA THR A 5 -17.43 -9.59 -7.20
C THR A 5 -16.56 -10.53 -6.35
N HIS A 6 -16.02 -10.05 -5.23
CA HIS A 6 -15.14 -10.83 -4.35
C HIS A 6 -15.88 -11.72 -3.32
N ILE A 7 -17.20 -11.77 -3.37
CA ILE A 7 -18.04 -12.53 -2.42
C ILE A 7 -18.92 -13.50 -3.22
N ASN A 8 -19.00 -14.75 -2.78
CA ASN A 8 -19.85 -15.78 -3.41
C ASN A 8 -21.32 -15.66 -2.96
N ASP A 9 -22.21 -16.47 -3.55
CA ASP A 9 -23.64 -16.41 -3.23
C ASP A 9 -23.98 -16.93 -1.81
N LYS A 10 -23.01 -17.57 -1.13
CA LYS A 10 -23.10 -17.99 0.29
C LYS A 10 -22.58 -16.90 1.25
N GLY A 11 -21.98 -15.83 0.76
CA GLY A 11 -21.38 -14.76 1.57
C GLY A 11 -19.89 -14.93 1.88
N ASP A 12 -19.23 -15.97 1.36
CA ASP A 12 -17.80 -16.21 1.59
C ASP A 12 -16.92 -15.42 0.61
N ALA A 13 -15.71 -15.06 1.04
CA ALA A 13 -14.72 -14.46 0.16
C ALA A 13 -14.25 -15.46 -0.91
N GLN A 14 -14.15 -15.00 -2.16
CA GLN A 14 -13.65 -15.78 -3.28
C GLN A 14 -12.76 -14.93 -4.20
N MET A 15 -11.75 -15.57 -4.79
CA MET A 15 -10.94 -14.95 -5.83
C MET A 15 -11.75 -14.92 -7.13
N VAL A 16 -11.82 -13.75 -7.76
CA VAL A 16 -12.54 -13.56 -9.02
C VAL A 16 -11.72 -14.15 -10.16
N ASP A 17 -12.33 -15.02 -10.96
CA ASP A 17 -11.70 -15.46 -12.21
C ASP A 17 -11.61 -14.28 -13.19
N VAL A 18 -10.40 -14.03 -13.69
CA VAL A 18 -10.08 -12.95 -14.62
C VAL A 18 -9.43 -13.47 -15.91
N SER A 19 -9.47 -14.79 -16.15
CA SER A 19 -8.77 -15.46 -17.26
C SER A 19 -9.16 -14.92 -18.65
N ASP A 20 -10.43 -14.57 -18.85
CA ASP A 20 -10.93 -14.04 -20.13
C ASP A 20 -10.64 -12.54 -20.36
N LYS A 21 -10.05 -11.85 -19.38
CA LYS A 21 -9.76 -10.41 -19.49
C LYS A 21 -8.49 -10.18 -20.29
N ALA A 22 -8.54 -9.26 -21.25
CA ALA A 22 -7.38 -8.88 -22.03
C ALA A 22 -6.25 -8.27 -21.16
N ILE A 23 -5.02 -8.74 -21.39
CA ILE A 23 -3.81 -8.17 -20.78
C ILE A 23 -3.61 -6.75 -21.33
N THR A 24 -3.49 -5.80 -20.40
CA THR A 24 -3.37 -4.36 -20.70
C THR A 24 -2.40 -3.73 -19.71
N THR A 25 -1.69 -2.68 -20.13
CA THR A 25 -0.88 -1.88 -19.20
C THR A 25 -1.79 -1.09 -18.27
N ARG A 26 -1.59 -1.26 -16.96
CA ARG A 26 -2.39 -0.61 -15.92
C ARG A 26 -1.48 0.10 -14.94
N ILE A 27 -1.90 1.28 -14.50
CA ILE A 27 -1.21 2.10 -13.51
C ILE A 27 -2.21 2.49 -12.43
N ALA A 28 -1.79 2.44 -11.16
CA ALA A 28 -2.56 2.91 -10.02
C ALA A 28 -1.68 3.82 -9.16
N VAL A 29 -2.26 4.88 -8.60
CA VAL A 29 -1.59 5.84 -7.72
C VAL A 29 -2.36 5.93 -6.42
N ALA A 30 -1.67 5.76 -5.28
CA ALA A 30 -2.21 5.88 -3.94
C ALA A 30 -1.37 6.84 -3.10
N LYS A 31 -1.96 7.46 -2.07
CA LYS A 31 -1.28 8.37 -1.14
C LYS A 31 -1.65 8.06 0.30
N SER A 32 -0.75 8.32 1.23
CA SER A 32 -1.00 8.24 2.67
C SER A 32 -0.27 9.38 3.41
N VAL A 33 -0.69 9.64 4.65
CA VAL A 33 -0.09 10.65 5.53
C VAL A 33 0.13 10.03 6.89
N VAL A 34 1.28 10.34 7.50
CA VAL A 34 1.58 10.01 8.90
C VAL A 34 1.56 11.31 9.69
N LEU A 35 0.58 11.45 10.59
CA LEU A 35 0.50 12.58 11.49
C LEU A 35 1.45 12.37 12.67
N MET A 36 2.18 13.43 13.04
CA MET A 36 3.19 13.38 14.11
C MET A 36 3.34 14.75 14.78
N GLN A 37 4.04 14.77 15.92
CA GLN A 37 4.40 16.01 16.59
C GLN A 37 5.45 16.80 15.79
N PRO A 38 5.47 18.15 15.86
CA PRO A 38 6.47 18.97 15.17
C PRO A 38 7.93 18.55 15.50
N SER A 39 8.22 18.29 16.77
CA SER A 39 9.53 17.83 17.22
C SER A 39 9.97 16.49 16.61
N THR A 40 9.01 15.61 16.27
CA THR A 40 9.31 14.35 15.59
C THR A 40 9.73 14.61 14.14
N LEU A 41 9.01 15.52 13.45
CA LEU A 41 9.36 15.89 12.09
C LEU A 41 10.75 16.53 12.04
N GLU A 42 11.06 17.43 12.97
CA GLU A 42 12.39 18.07 13.07
C GLU A 42 13.52 17.04 13.23
N LEU A 43 13.35 16.03 14.10
CA LEU A 43 14.32 14.95 14.27
C LEU A 43 14.52 14.13 12.98
N ILE A 44 13.45 13.91 12.22
CA ILE A 44 13.50 13.19 10.94
C ILE A 44 14.23 14.02 9.89
N THR A 45 13.85 15.29 9.72
CA THR A 45 14.42 16.17 8.68
C THR A 45 15.86 16.57 8.96
N SER A 46 16.25 16.66 10.24
CA SER A 46 17.64 16.96 10.63
C SER A 46 18.58 15.75 10.57
N GLY A 47 18.06 14.55 10.32
CA GLY A 47 18.85 13.31 10.30
C GLY A 47 19.36 12.86 11.67
N GLN A 48 18.91 13.50 12.77
CA GLN A 48 19.35 13.21 14.14
C GLN A 48 18.50 12.13 14.83
N HIS A 49 17.58 11.51 14.09
CA HIS A 49 16.75 10.45 14.64
C HIS A 49 17.60 9.23 15.03
N LYS A 50 17.42 8.72 16.25
CA LYS A 50 18.21 7.60 16.83
C LYS A 50 18.25 6.31 16.02
N LYS A 51 17.34 6.14 15.05
CA LYS A 51 17.25 4.98 14.16
C LYS A 51 17.88 5.21 12.78
N GLY A 52 18.56 6.34 12.57
CA GLY A 52 19.08 6.76 11.28
C GLY A 52 17.99 7.28 10.33
N ASP A 53 18.22 7.13 9.02
CA ASP A 53 17.31 7.61 7.96
C ASP A 53 16.03 6.77 7.87
N VAL A 54 14.98 7.23 8.56
CA VAL A 54 13.69 6.56 8.60
C VAL A 54 12.92 6.65 7.27
N LEU A 55 13.17 7.67 6.44
CA LEU A 55 12.46 7.85 5.16
C LEU A 55 13.01 6.92 4.09
N ALA A 56 14.33 6.73 4.03
CA ALA A 56 14.95 5.73 3.17
C ALA A 56 14.44 4.33 3.49
N VAL A 57 14.40 3.96 4.78
CA VAL A 57 13.87 2.66 5.22
C VAL A 57 12.39 2.50 4.84
N ALA A 58 11.55 3.52 5.06
CA ALA A 58 10.13 3.48 4.72
C ALA A 58 9.89 3.28 3.20
N ARG A 59 10.70 3.91 2.35
CA ARG A 59 10.64 3.75 0.89
C ARG A 59 10.95 2.32 0.46
N ILE A 60 12.02 1.72 1.00
CA ILE A 60 12.37 0.33 0.71
C ILE A 60 11.28 -0.63 1.22
N ALA A 61 10.73 -0.38 2.41
CA ALA A 61 9.61 -1.15 2.94
C ALA A 61 8.38 -1.08 2.03
N GLY A 62 8.01 0.12 1.54
CA GLY A 62 6.89 0.32 0.63
C GLY A 62 7.03 -0.43 -0.70
N ILE A 63 8.22 -0.37 -1.33
CA ILE A 63 8.51 -1.12 -2.57
C ILE A 63 8.40 -2.62 -2.35
N GLN A 64 8.92 -3.13 -1.22
CA GLN A 64 8.82 -4.55 -0.90
C GLN A 64 7.37 -4.97 -0.60
N ALA A 65 6.61 -4.15 0.11
CA ALA A 65 5.21 -4.40 0.42
C ALA A 65 4.36 -4.48 -0.86
N ALA A 66 4.58 -3.57 -1.82
CA ALA A 66 3.88 -3.58 -3.11
C ALA A 66 4.05 -4.91 -3.87
N LYS A 67 5.26 -5.52 -3.80
CA LYS A 67 5.54 -6.82 -4.45
C LYS A 67 5.01 -8.03 -3.69
N LYS A 68 4.63 -7.87 -2.42
CA LYS A 68 4.05 -8.94 -1.57
C LYS A 68 2.52 -8.90 -1.52
N CYS A 69 1.90 -7.96 -2.23
CA CYS A 69 0.46 -7.88 -2.37
C CYS A 69 0.02 -8.81 -3.51
N ALA A 70 -0.61 -9.92 -3.17
CA ALA A 70 -1.24 -10.88 -4.08
C ALA A 70 -2.51 -11.42 -3.42
#